data_AF-A0A165XKM4-F1
#
_entry.id   AF-A0A165XKM4-F1
#
_cell.length_a   1.000
_cell.length_b   1.000
_cell.length_c   1.000
_cell.angle_alpha   90.00
_cell.angle_beta   90.00
_cell.angle_gamma   90.00
#
_symmetry.space_group_name_H-M   'P 1'
#
loop_
_entity.id
_entity.type
_entity.pdbx_description
1 polymer ?
#
loop_
_entity_poly.entity_id
_entity_poly.type
_entity_poly.pdbx_seq_one_letter_code
_entity_poly.pdbx_strand_id
1 'polypeptide(L)'
;MVLEDVAAAHFDNLLSLLYPSEYGVYTTTSVEEWTSILHLAVRWGFESIKNLSIQRLSPIASDVDKIVLGRQYAIDEWLGDAYLAICSRDQCLSREEGMRMEKKDIIEISAIRHQFGLGALSKVALPLSIGEVRVRFGLAASGGAVSDAGSDCGVQGDPTVAHMSGLTQSAAGIDTVIPPEPEKPLERADLLKKAREAAALKLATWAKDREMTERALRAFADSSQNPLYAEADKTEKHWLDHMVANVHQQLAQTKKNLENEAVQQACAIVTEDRQQKIDNFIASYKAANSELH
;
A
#
# COMPACT_ATOMS: atom_id res chain seq x y z
N MET A 1 -26.37 -38.18 3.55
CA MET A 1 -25.67 -37.19 2.70
C MET A 1 -24.29 -37.04 3.28
N VAL A 2 -23.27 -37.54 2.59
CA VAL A 2 -21.86 -37.38 2.99
C VAL A 2 -21.29 -36.26 2.11
N LEU A 3 -20.67 -35.26 2.73
CA LEU A 3 -19.91 -34.25 2.01
C LEU A 3 -18.59 -34.89 1.61
N GLU A 4 -18.50 -35.35 0.36
CA GLU A 4 -17.24 -35.77 -0.23
C GLU A 4 -16.30 -34.55 -0.25
N ASP A 5 -15.08 -34.74 0.27
CA ASP A 5 -14.00 -33.74 0.38
C ASP A 5 -14.08 -32.70 1.51
N VAL A 6 -14.82 -32.95 2.60
CA VAL A 6 -14.70 -32.13 3.82
C VAL A 6 -14.52 -33.03 5.04
N ALA A 7 -13.36 -32.93 5.70
CA ALA A 7 -13.16 -33.62 6.97
C ALA A 7 -14.20 -33.12 7.99
N ALA A 8 -14.89 -34.04 8.68
CA ALA A 8 -15.96 -33.70 9.61
C ALA A 8 -15.53 -32.63 10.64
N ALA A 9 -14.28 -32.71 11.12
CA ALA A 9 -13.70 -31.73 12.04
C ALA A 9 -13.65 -30.30 11.48
N HIS A 10 -13.38 -30.12 10.17
CA HIS A 10 -13.36 -28.79 9.56
C HIS A 10 -14.77 -28.19 9.44
N PHE A 11 -15.76 -29.04 9.20
CA PHE A 11 -17.15 -28.62 9.17
C PHE A 11 -17.66 -28.29 10.58
N ASP A 12 -17.31 -29.08 11.58
CA ASP A 12 -17.65 -28.81 12.98
C ASP A 12 -17.10 -27.46 13.46
N ASN A 13 -15.88 -27.11 13.04
CA ASN A 13 -15.28 -25.79 13.31
C ASN A 13 -16.10 -24.64 12.71
N LEU A 14 -16.59 -24.80 11.47
CA LEU A 14 -17.46 -23.80 10.84
C LEU A 14 -18.83 -23.74 11.54
N LEU A 15 -19.40 -24.89 11.91
CA LEU A 15 -20.68 -24.94 12.63
C LEU A 15 -20.57 -24.29 14.01
N SER A 16 -19.46 -24.46 14.72
CA SER A 16 -19.20 -23.78 15.99
C SER A 16 -19.15 -22.25 15.83
N LEU A 17 -18.83 -21.76 14.64
CA LEU A 17 -18.83 -20.33 14.32
C LEU A 17 -20.24 -19.81 14.01
N LEU A 18 -21.05 -20.62 13.33
CA LEU A 18 -22.43 -20.29 12.96
C LEU A 18 -23.42 -20.45 14.12
N TYR A 19 -23.14 -21.40 15.01
CA TYR A 19 -23.96 -21.72 16.17
C TYR A 19 -23.11 -21.67 17.46
N PRO A 20 -22.65 -20.47 17.85
CA PRO A 20 -21.86 -20.33 19.06
C PRO A 20 -22.72 -20.61 20.31
N SER A 21 -22.19 -21.41 21.24
CA SER A 21 -22.82 -21.60 22.56
C SER A 21 -22.77 -20.32 23.40
N GLU A 22 -21.77 -19.46 23.18
CA GLU A 22 -21.61 -18.14 23.78
C GLU A 22 -21.10 -17.15 22.72
N TYR A 23 -21.75 -16.01 22.56
CA TYR A 23 -21.37 -15.02 21.56
C TYR A 23 -19.97 -14.44 21.85
N GLY A 24 -19.06 -14.59 20.89
CA GLY A 24 -17.72 -13.99 20.93
C GLY A 24 -16.61 -14.90 21.45
N VAL A 25 -16.91 -16.12 21.93
CA VAL A 25 -15.91 -17.12 22.29
C VAL A 25 -15.73 -18.08 21.12
N TYR A 26 -14.58 -17.97 20.44
CA TYR A 26 -14.21 -18.89 19.37
C TYR A 26 -13.34 -20.00 19.94
N THR A 27 -13.81 -21.24 19.83
CA THR A 27 -13.08 -22.45 20.27
C THR A 27 -11.87 -22.74 19.40
N THR A 28 -11.86 -22.22 18.17
CA THR A 28 -10.79 -22.40 17.20
C THR A 28 -9.64 -21.41 17.45
N THR A 29 -8.48 -21.95 17.81
CA THR A 29 -7.29 -21.18 18.18
C THR A 29 -6.09 -21.48 17.27
N SER A 30 -6.16 -22.53 16.45
CA SER A 30 -5.06 -22.94 15.58
C SER A 30 -5.13 -22.34 14.18
N VAL A 31 -3.96 -22.12 13.57
CA VAL A 31 -3.82 -21.68 12.17
C VAL A 31 -4.50 -22.66 11.22
N GLU A 32 -4.36 -23.96 11.46
CA GLU A 32 -4.95 -25.01 10.61
C GLU A 32 -6.49 -24.98 10.64
N GLU A 33 -7.07 -24.70 11.81
CA GLU A 33 -8.52 -24.61 12.00
C GLU A 33 -9.08 -23.40 11.24
N TRP A 34 -8.48 -22.22 11.42
CA TRP A 34 -8.90 -21.01 10.71
C TRP A 34 -8.65 -21.10 9.20
N THR A 35 -7.59 -21.77 8.76
CA THR A 35 -7.33 -22.04 7.34
C THR A 35 -8.41 -22.94 6.74
N SER A 36 -8.86 -23.93 7.50
CA SER A 36 -9.94 -24.83 7.08
C SER A 36 -11.29 -24.12 7.02
N ILE A 37 -11.58 -23.26 8.00
CA ILE A 37 -12.76 -22.39 8.00
C ILE A 37 -12.73 -21.46 6.79
N LEU A 38 -11.58 -20.83 6.51
CA LEU A 38 -11.41 -19.94 5.36
C LEU A 38 -11.67 -20.68 4.04
N HIS A 39 -11.13 -21.89 3.88
CA HIS A 39 -11.36 -22.73 2.70
C HIS A 39 -12.85 -23.03 2.49
N LEU A 40 -13.57 -23.44 3.56
CA LEU A 40 -14.99 -23.72 3.49
C LEU A 40 -15.83 -22.47 3.23
N ALA A 41 -15.47 -21.34 3.86
CA ALA A 41 -16.14 -20.07 3.67
C ALA A 41 -16.06 -19.60 2.23
N VAL A 42 -14.89 -19.72 1.59
CA VAL A 42 -14.72 -19.38 0.17
C VAL A 42 -15.48 -20.37 -0.72
N ARG A 43 -15.38 -21.67 -0.45
CA ARG A 43 -16.07 -22.72 -1.23
C ARG A 43 -17.60 -22.55 -1.22
N TRP A 44 -18.17 -22.08 -0.11
CA TRP A 44 -19.61 -21.89 0.05
C TRP A 44 -20.09 -20.45 -0.09
N GLY A 45 -19.19 -19.50 -0.33
CA GLY A 45 -19.53 -18.09 -0.57
C GLY A 45 -19.90 -17.28 0.68
N PHE A 46 -19.46 -17.69 1.87
CA PHE A 46 -19.66 -16.95 3.11
C PHE A 46 -18.65 -15.81 3.29
N GLU A 47 -18.91 -14.66 2.67
CA GLU A 47 -17.99 -13.52 2.68
C GLU A 47 -17.72 -12.95 4.09
N SER A 48 -18.74 -12.91 4.97
CA SER A 48 -18.57 -12.45 6.36
C SER A 48 -17.62 -13.35 7.16
N ILE A 49 -17.70 -14.67 6.95
CA ILE A 49 -16.85 -15.66 7.63
C ILE A 49 -15.45 -15.64 7.05
N LYS A 50 -15.32 -15.46 5.73
CA LYS A 50 -14.04 -15.25 5.06
C LYS A 50 -13.31 -14.06 5.68
N ASN A 51 -13.96 -12.90 5.79
CA ASN A 51 -13.36 -11.70 6.37
C ASN A 51 -12.98 -11.89 7.86
N LEU A 52 -13.82 -12.57 8.64
CA LEU A 52 -13.50 -12.90 10.02
C LEU A 52 -12.27 -13.81 10.12
N SER A 53 -12.19 -14.82 9.26
CA SER A 53 -11.06 -15.75 9.20
C SER A 53 -9.77 -15.03 8.83
N ILE A 54 -9.83 -14.09 7.88
CA ILE A 54 -8.71 -13.22 7.52
C ILE A 54 -8.27 -12.37 8.73
N GLN A 55 -9.20 -11.75 9.45
CA GLN A 55 -8.87 -10.94 10.62
C GLN A 55 -8.15 -11.76 11.71
N ARG A 56 -8.55 -13.03 11.89
CA ARG A 56 -7.98 -13.94 12.88
C ARG A 56 -6.66 -14.58 12.45
N LEU A 57 -6.51 -14.88 11.16
CA LEU A 57 -5.26 -15.44 10.62
C LEU A 57 -4.15 -14.40 10.50
N SER A 58 -4.47 -13.12 10.26
CA SER A 58 -3.47 -12.05 10.10
C SER A 58 -2.38 -12.04 11.21
N PRO A 59 -2.71 -12.10 12.51
CA PRO A 59 -1.69 -12.12 13.57
C PRO A 59 -1.02 -13.47 13.82
N ILE A 60 -1.57 -14.60 13.35
CA ILE A 60 -1.12 -15.95 13.73
C ILE A 60 -0.37 -16.65 12.58
N ALA A 61 -0.74 -16.35 11.33
CA ALA A 61 -0.16 -16.99 10.15
C ALA A 61 1.29 -16.51 9.89
N SER A 62 2.15 -17.44 9.46
CA SER A 62 3.51 -17.09 9.02
C SER A 62 3.49 -16.30 7.71
N ASP A 63 4.54 -15.54 7.42
CA ASP A 63 4.61 -14.74 6.18
C ASP A 63 4.49 -15.60 4.92
N VAL A 64 4.99 -16.84 4.97
CA VAL A 64 4.88 -17.80 3.88
C VAL A 64 3.44 -18.30 3.73
N ASP A 65 2.77 -18.60 4.84
CA ASP A 65 1.35 -19.02 4.81
C ASP A 65 0.47 -17.88 4.30
N LYS A 66 0.76 -16.64 4.68
CA LYS A 66 0.09 -15.45 4.17
C LYS A 66 0.24 -15.29 2.66
N ILE A 67 1.40 -15.63 2.09
CA ILE A 67 1.58 -15.59 0.63
C ILE A 67 0.81 -16.71 -0.05
N VAL A 68 0.91 -17.93 0.45
CA VAL A 68 0.21 -19.09 -0.15
C VAL A 68 -1.30 -18.90 -0.08
N LEU A 69 -1.84 -18.60 1.10
CA LEU A 69 -3.27 -18.37 1.30
C LEU A 69 -3.74 -17.09 0.61
N GLY A 70 -2.93 -16.04 0.62
CA GLY A 70 -3.23 -14.77 -0.05
C GLY A 70 -3.36 -14.94 -1.56
N ARG A 71 -2.51 -15.75 -2.19
CA ARG A 71 -2.64 -16.12 -3.61
C ARG A 71 -3.84 -17.02 -3.86
N GLN A 72 -4.02 -18.04 -3.02
CA GLN A 72 -5.09 -19.04 -3.20
C GLN A 72 -6.50 -18.43 -3.11
N TYR A 73 -6.69 -17.45 -2.22
CA TYR A 73 -7.99 -16.83 -1.96
C TYR A 73 -8.09 -15.36 -2.41
N ALA A 74 -7.11 -14.87 -3.17
CA ALA A 74 -7.03 -13.50 -3.68
C ALA A 74 -7.16 -12.43 -2.57
N ILE A 75 -6.29 -12.50 -1.56
CA ILE A 75 -6.22 -11.55 -0.44
C ILE A 75 -5.00 -10.64 -0.63
N ASP A 76 -5.17 -9.57 -1.41
CA ASP A 76 -4.07 -8.66 -1.78
C ASP A 76 -3.46 -7.90 -0.59
N GLU A 77 -4.24 -7.68 0.47
CA GLU A 77 -3.80 -6.99 1.68
C GLU A 77 -2.63 -7.71 2.37
N TRP A 78 -2.64 -9.04 2.38
CA TRP A 78 -1.58 -9.85 3.00
C TRP A 78 -0.33 -9.94 2.15
N LEU A 79 -0.51 -9.99 0.84
CA LEU A 79 0.58 -10.28 -0.09
C LEU A 79 1.67 -9.22 -0.02
N GLY A 80 1.30 -7.93 -0.02
CA GLY A 80 2.28 -6.84 0.05
C GLY A 80 3.18 -6.91 1.30
N ASP A 81 2.57 -7.01 2.47
CA ASP A 81 3.30 -7.00 3.75
C ASP A 81 4.11 -8.28 3.93
N ALA A 82 3.59 -9.43 3.49
CA ALA A 82 4.28 -10.71 3.58
C ALA A 82 5.48 -10.78 2.61
N TYR A 83 5.35 -10.31 1.37
CA TYR A 83 6.48 -10.23 0.44
C TYR A 83 7.58 -9.31 0.97
N LEU A 84 7.21 -8.17 1.55
CA LEU A 84 8.18 -7.25 2.17
C LEU A 84 8.91 -7.94 3.33
N ALA A 85 8.17 -8.59 4.24
CA ALA A 85 8.76 -9.30 5.38
C ALA A 85 9.78 -10.38 4.94
N ILE A 86 9.44 -11.17 3.91
CA ILE A 86 10.34 -12.20 3.37
C ILE A 86 11.55 -11.59 2.64
N CYS A 87 11.35 -10.49 1.91
CA CYS A 87 12.45 -9.81 1.21
C CYS A 87 13.40 -9.12 2.19
N SER A 88 12.90 -8.57 3.30
CA SER A 88 13.71 -7.91 4.33
C SER A 88 14.37 -8.87 5.33
N ARG A 89 13.94 -10.13 5.39
CA ARG A 89 14.51 -11.16 6.28
C ARG A 89 15.94 -11.52 5.86
N ASP A 90 16.87 -11.54 6.81
CA ASP A 90 18.28 -11.94 6.55
C ASP A 90 18.38 -13.40 6.06
N GLN A 91 17.60 -14.30 6.67
CA GLN A 91 17.55 -15.71 6.31
C GLN A 91 16.94 -15.95 4.91
N CYS A 92 17.66 -16.69 4.07
CA CYS A 92 17.19 -17.16 2.76
C CYS A 92 15.92 -18.03 2.87
N LEU A 93 15.20 -18.18 1.76
CA LEU A 93 14.07 -19.11 1.65
C LEU A 93 14.54 -20.54 1.93
N SER A 94 13.87 -21.23 2.86
CA SER A 94 14.14 -22.64 3.11
C SER A 94 13.59 -23.51 1.98
N ARG A 95 14.05 -24.76 1.90
CA ARG A 95 13.56 -25.71 0.91
C ARG A 95 12.06 -26.00 1.10
N GLU A 96 11.62 -26.08 2.35
CA GLU A 96 10.25 -26.35 2.75
C GLU A 96 9.33 -25.16 2.46
N GLU A 97 9.82 -23.93 2.60
CA GLU A 97 9.10 -22.71 2.19
C GLU A 97 9.01 -22.65 0.66
N GLY A 98 10.11 -22.85 -0.04
CA GLY A 98 10.16 -22.84 -1.51
C GLY A 98 9.30 -23.93 -2.17
N MET A 99 9.07 -25.07 -1.50
CA MET A 99 8.17 -26.11 -2.03
C MET A 99 6.68 -25.74 -1.92
N ARG A 100 6.33 -24.84 -0.99
CA ARG A 100 4.95 -24.39 -0.77
C ARG A 100 4.57 -23.16 -1.60
N MET A 101 5.56 -22.40 -2.05
CA MET A 101 5.37 -21.17 -2.83
C MET A 101 5.33 -21.44 -4.34
N GLU A 102 4.68 -20.55 -5.08
CA GLU A 102 4.71 -20.60 -6.54
C GLU A 102 6.10 -20.22 -7.06
N LYS A 103 6.56 -20.90 -8.12
CA LYS A 103 7.86 -20.65 -8.75
C LYS A 103 8.07 -19.18 -9.12
N LYS A 104 7.02 -18.52 -9.61
CA LYS A 104 7.06 -17.09 -9.99
C LYS A 104 7.40 -16.21 -8.79
N ASP A 105 6.76 -16.46 -7.65
CA ASP A 105 7.00 -15.69 -6.43
C ASP A 105 8.42 -15.92 -5.89
N ILE A 106 8.92 -17.15 -5.96
CA ILE A 106 10.29 -17.47 -5.52
C ILE A 106 11.33 -16.73 -6.37
N ILE A 107 11.13 -16.72 -7.70
CA ILE A 107 12.02 -16.01 -8.63
C ILE A 107 12.03 -14.51 -8.30
N GLU A 108 10.86 -13.90 -8.13
CA GLU A 108 10.76 -12.47 -7.86
C GLU A 108 11.37 -12.09 -6.49
N ILE A 109 11.09 -12.87 -5.45
CA ILE A 109 11.72 -12.68 -4.12
C ILE A 109 13.24 -12.76 -4.23
N SER A 110 13.76 -13.74 -4.98
CA SER A 110 15.20 -13.89 -5.18
C SER A 110 15.81 -12.72 -5.95
N ALA A 111 15.11 -12.21 -6.97
CA ALA A 111 15.54 -11.06 -7.77
C ALA A 111 15.59 -9.78 -6.93
N ILE A 112 14.55 -9.54 -6.12
CA ILE A 112 14.49 -8.42 -5.18
C ILE A 112 15.63 -8.53 -4.18
N ARG A 113 15.79 -9.66 -3.50
CA ARG A 113 16.88 -9.84 -2.51
C ARG A 113 18.27 -9.64 -3.11
N HIS A 114 18.48 -10.05 -4.36
CA HIS A 114 19.73 -9.84 -5.07
C HIS A 114 19.96 -8.35 -5.39
N GLN A 115 18.93 -7.66 -5.88
CA GLN A 115 19.02 -6.23 -6.23
C GLN A 115 19.28 -5.33 -5.01
N PHE A 116 18.75 -5.71 -3.85
CA PHE A 116 18.90 -4.94 -2.61
C PHE A 116 20.07 -5.44 -1.73
N GLY A 117 20.94 -6.31 -2.26
CA GLY A 117 22.19 -6.73 -1.59
C GLY A 117 22.00 -7.67 -0.38
N LEU A 118 20.79 -8.19 -0.15
CA LEU A 118 20.47 -9.10 0.96
C LEU A 118 20.88 -10.56 0.72
N GLY A 119 21.59 -10.82 -0.38
CA GLY A 119 22.16 -12.14 -0.72
C GLY A 119 23.68 -12.15 -0.92
N ALA A 120 24.35 -10.99 -0.85
CA ALA A 120 25.79 -10.88 -0.95
C ALA A 120 26.26 -9.82 0.03
N LEU A 121 27.21 -10.17 0.91
CA LEU A 121 27.92 -9.26 1.81
C LEU A 121 28.68 -8.18 1.01
N SER A 122 28.01 -7.19 0.40
CA SER A 122 28.55 -5.84 0.20
C SER A 122 27.55 -4.88 -0.45
N LYS A 123 27.57 -3.66 0.12
CA LYS A 123 27.25 -2.34 -0.46
C LYS A 123 25.78 -1.91 -0.62
N VAL A 124 25.46 -0.95 0.25
CA VAL A 124 24.46 0.11 0.14
C VAL A 124 23.02 -0.40 -0.02
N ALA A 125 22.42 -0.75 1.11
CA ALA A 125 20.99 -1.00 1.22
C ALA A 125 20.21 0.31 0.94
N LEU A 126 19.49 0.35 -0.18
CA LEU A 126 18.37 1.28 -0.33
C LEU A 126 17.16 0.68 0.40
N PRO A 127 16.34 1.48 1.09
CA PRO A 127 15.16 0.98 1.77
C PRO A 127 14.15 0.43 0.75
N LEU A 128 13.89 -0.87 0.83
CA LEU A 128 12.80 -1.55 0.12
C LEU A 128 11.47 -0.88 0.47
N SER A 129 10.78 -0.31 -0.52
CA SER A 129 9.45 0.27 -0.34
C SER A 129 8.36 -0.75 -0.68
N ILE A 130 7.32 -0.80 0.15
CA ILE A 130 6.10 -1.63 -0.07
C ILE A 130 5.47 -1.37 -1.45
N GLY A 131 5.58 -0.14 -1.97
CA GLY A 131 5.06 0.23 -3.28
C GLY A 131 5.79 -0.45 -4.44
N GLU A 132 7.11 -0.56 -4.36
CA GLU A 132 7.93 -1.24 -5.38
C GLU A 132 7.62 -2.75 -5.41
N VAL A 133 7.46 -3.34 -4.22
CA VAL A 133 7.08 -4.75 -4.06
C VAL A 133 5.72 -4.99 -4.73
N ARG A 134 4.69 -4.19 -4.43
CA ARG A 134 3.36 -4.36 -5.01
C ARG A 134 3.35 -4.28 -6.55
N VAL A 135 4.12 -3.37 -7.14
CA VAL A 135 4.19 -3.22 -8.61
C VAL A 135 4.77 -4.48 -9.26
N ARG A 136 5.85 -5.04 -8.72
CA ARG A 136 6.49 -6.21 -9.32
C ARG A 136 5.71 -7.50 -9.17
N PHE A 137 4.99 -7.65 -8.06
CA PHE A 137 4.10 -8.80 -7.86
C PHE A 137 2.74 -8.66 -8.55
N GLY A 138 2.51 -7.57 -9.29
CA GLY A 138 1.26 -7.32 -10.02
C GLY A 138 0.05 -7.06 -9.11
N LEU A 139 0.29 -6.52 -7.91
CA LEU A 139 -0.73 -6.21 -6.89
C LEU A 139 -1.26 -4.78 -7.01
N ALA A 140 -1.03 -4.12 -8.14
CA ALA A 140 -1.59 -2.80 -8.40
C ALA A 140 -3.11 -2.95 -8.64
N ALA A 141 -3.90 -2.19 -7.88
CA ALA A 141 -5.36 -2.19 -7.96
C ALA A 141 -5.84 -2.12 -9.41
N SER A 142 -6.48 -3.19 -9.89
CA SER A 142 -7.05 -3.25 -11.23
C SER A 142 -8.29 -2.37 -11.30
N GLY A 143 -8.15 -1.20 -11.90
CA GLY A 143 -9.25 -0.42 -12.44
C GLY A 143 -9.23 -0.49 -13.97
N GLY A 144 -9.91 -1.48 -14.53
CA GLY A 144 -10.57 -1.37 -15.84
C GLY A 144 -9.80 -1.66 -17.14
N ALA A 145 -10.41 -2.55 -17.92
CA ALA A 145 -10.40 -2.66 -19.39
C ALA A 145 -9.26 -3.45 -20.07
N VAL A 146 -9.54 -4.75 -20.20
CA VAL A 146 -9.13 -5.60 -21.32
C VAL A 146 -9.65 -5.01 -22.64
N SER A 147 -8.79 -4.96 -23.65
CA SER A 147 -9.18 -5.11 -25.06
C SER A 147 -8.00 -5.73 -25.81
N ASP A 148 -8.21 -6.99 -26.17
CA ASP A 148 -7.36 -7.81 -27.03
C ASP A 148 -7.91 -7.77 -28.48
N ALA A 149 -7.00 -7.84 -29.45
CA ALA A 149 -7.11 -8.02 -30.90
C ALA A 149 -6.08 -7.07 -31.57
N GLY A 150 -4.96 -7.51 -32.13
CA GLY A 150 -4.66 -8.74 -32.86
C GLY A 150 -4.25 -8.34 -34.27
N SER A 151 -2.96 -8.45 -34.63
CA SER A 151 -2.57 -8.67 -36.02
C SER A 151 -1.13 -9.15 -36.14
N ASP A 152 -1.04 -10.32 -36.74
CA ASP A 152 0.08 -11.09 -37.25
C ASP A 152 0.92 -10.33 -38.30
N CYS A 153 2.25 -10.56 -38.28
CA CYS A 153 2.98 -11.14 -39.41
C CYS A 153 4.49 -11.26 -39.07
N GLY A 154 5.01 -12.48 -39.12
CA GLY A 154 6.45 -12.76 -39.12
C GLY A 154 7.06 -12.62 -40.51
N VAL A 155 8.32 -12.16 -40.58
CA VAL A 155 9.26 -12.47 -41.67
C VAL A 155 10.68 -12.60 -41.08
N GLN A 156 11.33 -13.69 -41.50
CA GLN A 156 12.72 -14.06 -41.23
C GLN A 156 13.75 -13.07 -41.81
N GLY A 157 14.92 -13.01 -41.18
CA GLY A 157 16.16 -12.53 -41.79
C GLY A 157 17.32 -12.47 -40.80
N ASP A 158 18.28 -13.39 -40.95
CA ASP A 158 19.59 -13.45 -40.28
C ASP A 158 20.33 -12.11 -40.17
N PRO A 159 21.19 -11.91 -39.15
CA PRO A 159 22.33 -10.99 -39.23
C PRO A 159 23.66 -11.76 -39.31
N THR A 160 24.29 -11.71 -40.48
CA THR A 160 25.71 -12.04 -40.63
C THR A 160 26.57 -10.85 -40.22
N VAL A 161 27.60 -11.14 -39.43
CA VAL A 161 28.61 -10.24 -38.86
C VAL A 161 29.42 -9.50 -39.94
N ALA A 162 29.64 -8.19 -39.79
CA ALA A 162 30.89 -7.54 -40.18
C ALA A 162 31.10 -6.19 -39.48
N HIS A 163 32.27 -6.06 -38.86
CA HIS A 163 32.83 -4.90 -38.18
C HIS A 163 33.82 -4.22 -39.14
N MET A 164 33.73 -2.90 -39.37
CA MET A 164 34.87 -1.96 -39.27
C MET A 164 34.57 -0.55 -39.80
N SER A 165 35.23 0.38 -39.12
CA SER A 165 35.25 1.84 -39.22
C SER A 165 35.70 2.41 -40.57
N GLY A 166 35.26 3.65 -40.84
CA GLY A 166 35.85 4.53 -41.85
C GLY A 166 35.20 5.92 -41.83
N LEU A 167 36.02 6.96 -41.70
CA LEU A 167 35.70 8.38 -41.48
C LEU A 167 35.12 9.12 -42.69
N THR A 168 34.30 10.16 -42.39
CA THR A 168 34.09 11.45 -43.13
C THR A 168 33.50 11.36 -44.55
N GLN A 169 32.59 12.20 -45.03
CA GLN A 169 32.09 13.56 -44.73
C GLN A 169 30.80 13.71 -45.57
N SER A 170 29.83 14.53 -45.13
CA SER A 170 29.26 15.63 -45.93
C SER A 170 27.91 16.07 -45.36
N ALA A 171 27.74 17.39 -45.34
CA ALA A 171 26.66 18.15 -44.77
C ALA A 171 25.32 17.97 -45.50
N ALA A 172 24.24 17.85 -44.73
CA ALA A 172 22.90 18.23 -45.14
C ALA A 172 22.18 18.79 -43.90
N GLY A 173 21.54 19.95 -44.06
CA GLY A 173 21.14 20.86 -42.99
C GLY A 173 20.25 20.24 -41.92
N ILE A 174 20.63 20.50 -40.67
CA ILE A 174 19.71 20.44 -39.54
C ILE A 174 19.08 21.83 -39.47
N ASP A 175 17.87 21.94 -40.02
CA ASP A 175 17.02 23.09 -39.72
C ASP A 175 16.87 23.13 -38.20
N THR A 176 17.40 24.21 -37.63
CA THR A 176 17.45 24.42 -36.19
C THR A 176 16.05 24.82 -35.76
N VAL A 177 15.19 23.83 -35.49
CA VAL A 177 13.92 24.07 -34.80
C VAL A 177 14.27 24.43 -33.36
N ILE A 178 14.24 25.73 -33.10
CA ILE A 178 14.36 26.35 -31.77
C ILE A 178 13.33 25.66 -30.84
N PRO A 179 13.75 25.08 -29.69
CA PRO A 179 12.80 24.61 -28.70
C PRO A 179 12.05 25.82 -28.14
N PRO A 180 10.71 25.82 -28.05
CA PRO A 180 9.99 26.90 -27.40
C PRO A 180 10.39 26.93 -25.92
N GLU A 181 10.87 28.10 -25.50
CA GLU A 181 11.27 28.41 -24.13
C GLU A 181 10.09 28.12 -23.16
N PRO A 182 10.30 27.32 -22.10
CA PRO A 182 9.22 26.99 -21.19
C PRO A 182 8.82 28.22 -20.37
N GLU A 183 7.54 28.60 -20.48
CA GLU A 183 6.98 29.74 -19.78
C GLU A 183 7.10 29.63 -18.24
N LYS A 184 7.53 30.76 -17.67
CA LYS A 184 7.66 31.23 -16.28
C LYS A 184 7.37 30.29 -15.08
N PRO A 185 8.37 30.09 -14.19
CA PRO A 185 8.24 29.50 -12.85
C PRO A 185 7.33 30.20 -11.82
N LEU A 186 6.67 31.31 -12.18
CA LEU A 186 6.04 32.23 -11.22
C LEU A 186 4.71 31.67 -10.66
N GLU A 187 3.88 31.01 -11.48
CA GLU A 187 2.55 30.52 -11.05
C GLU A 187 2.64 29.38 -10.03
N ARG A 188 3.53 28.41 -10.24
CA ARG A 188 3.74 27.30 -9.30
C ARG A 188 4.21 27.77 -7.93
N ALA A 189 5.11 28.76 -7.90
CA ALA A 189 5.64 29.29 -6.65
C ALA A 189 4.53 29.94 -5.82
N ASP A 190 3.62 30.67 -6.47
CA ASP A 190 2.48 31.31 -5.83
C ASP A 190 1.45 30.30 -5.31
N LEU A 191 1.16 29.24 -6.07
CA LEU A 191 0.27 28.16 -5.63
C LEU A 191 0.83 27.41 -4.41
N LEU A 192 2.13 27.09 -4.42
CA LEU A 192 2.79 26.46 -3.28
C LEU A 192 2.82 27.37 -2.05
N LYS A 193 3.04 28.66 -2.24
CA LYS A 193 2.98 29.65 -1.16
C LYS A 193 1.58 29.72 -0.55
N LYS A 194 0.54 29.84 -1.38
CA LYS A 194 -0.86 29.86 -0.95
C LYS A 194 -1.25 28.59 -0.20
N ALA A 195 -0.82 27.42 -0.68
CA ALA A 195 -1.07 26.15 -0.01
C ALA A 195 -0.41 26.07 1.37
N ARG A 196 0.84 26.55 1.50
CA ARG A 196 1.54 26.64 2.79
C ARG A 196 0.85 27.58 3.77
N GLU A 197 0.42 28.75 3.30
CA GLU A 197 -0.31 29.72 4.13
C GLU A 197 -1.65 29.15 4.62
N ALA A 198 -2.39 28.47 3.74
CA ALA A 198 -3.63 27.78 4.11
C ALA A 198 -3.41 26.64 5.12
N ALA A 199 -2.35 25.83 4.93
CA ALA A 199 -1.98 24.77 5.87
C ALA A 199 -1.56 25.35 7.23
N ALA A 200 -0.78 26.43 7.25
CA ALA A 200 -0.39 27.12 8.48
C ALA A 200 -1.60 27.68 9.23
N LEU A 201 -2.58 28.24 8.51
CA LEU A 201 -3.83 28.71 9.10
C LEU A 201 -4.62 27.56 9.72
N LYS A 202 -4.79 26.44 9.00
CA LYS A 202 -5.44 25.22 9.53
C LYS A 202 -4.76 24.74 10.81
N LEU A 203 -3.43 24.63 10.81
CA LEU A 203 -2.64 24.20 11.96
C LEU A 203 -2.80 25.17 13.16
N ALA A 204 -2.82 26.48 12.91
CA ALA A 204 -3.03 27.49 13.93
C ALA A 204 -4.44 27.44 14.53
N THR A 205 -5.47 27.22 13.70
CA THR A 205 -6.85 27.03 14.19
C THR A 205 -6.98 25.78 15.05
N TRP A 206 -6.39 24.67 14.60
CA TRP A 206 -6.37 23.42 15.37
C TRP A 206 -5.57 23.56 16.67
N ALA A 207 -4.45 24.28 16.68
CA ALA A 207 -3.65 24.49 17.89
C ALA A 207 -4.43 25.22 18.99
N LYS A 208 -5.28 26.20 18.63
CA LYS A 208 -6.17 26.90 19.56
C LYS A 208 -7.24 25.96 20.13
N ASP A 209 -7.87 25.18 19.27
CA ASP A 209 -8.88 24.19 19.65
C ASP A 209 -8.30 23.10 20.57
N ARG A 210 -7.10 22.61 20.25
CA ARG A 210 -6.34 21.68 21.10
C ARG A 210 -6.08 22.27 22.47
N GLU A 211 -5.61 23.50 22.55
CA GLU A 211 -5.33 24.15 23.83
C GLU A 211 -6.60 24.26 24.69
N MET A 212 -7.75 24.60 24.07
CA MET A 212 -9.04 24.62 24.74
C MET A 212 -9.44 23.22 25.24
N THR A 213 -9.26 22.21 24.41
CA THR A 213 -9.54 20.81 24.75
C THR A 213 -8.65 20.30 25.88
N GLU A 214 -7.35 20.59 25.86
CA GLU A 214 -6.43 20.24 26.95
C GLU A 214 -6.82 20.92 28.26
N ARG A 215 -7.24 22.19 28.23
CA ARG A 215 -7.74 22.86 29.44
C ARG A 215 -9.02 22.20 29.96
N ALA A 216 -9.94 21.81 29.08
CA ALA A 216 -11.17 21.10 29.46
C ALA A 216 -10.86 19.73 30.07
N LEU A 217 -9.93 18.96 29.49
CA LEU A 217 -9.51 17.67 30.02
C LEU A 217 -8.83 17.80 31.39
N ARG A 218 -7.99 18.83 31.59
CA ARG A 218 -7.39 19.12 32.90
C ARG A 218 -8.45 19.47 33.94
N ALA A 219 -9.43 20.31 33.59
CA ALA A 219 -10.55 20.63 34.48
C ALA A 219 -11.42 19.40 34.78
N PHE A 220 -11.57 18.49 33.81
CA PHE A 220 -12.31 17.23 33.99
C PHE A 220 -11.63 16.29 35.00
N ALA A 221 -10.31 16.20 34.96
CA ALA A 221 -9.51 15.37 35.88
C ALA A 221 -9.24 16.03 37.24
N ASP A 222 -9.60 17.31 37.40
CA ASP A 222 -9.45 18.04 38.66
C ASP A 222 -10.65 17.76 39.57
N SER A 223 -10.39 17.09 40.69
CA SER A 223 -11.42 16.75 41.69
C SER A 223 -12.07 17.99 42.32
N SER A 224 -11.46 19.17 42.22
CA SER A 224 -12.07 20.43 42.69
C SER A 224 -13.02 21.07 41.68
N GLN A 225 -12.91 20.71 40.38
CA GLN A 225 -13.72 21.29 39.30
C GLN A 225 -14.74 20.31 38.73
N ASN A 226 -14.57 19.00 38.95
CA ASN A 226 -15.49 17.98 38.50
C ASN A 226 -15.95 17.08 39.67
N PRO A 227 -17.16 17.28 40.22
CA PRO A 227 -17.67 16.49 41.33
C PRO A 227 -17.85 15.01 40.98
N LEU A 228 -18.13 14.69 39.70
CA LEU A 228 -18.19 13.31 39.22
C LEU A 228 -16.83 12.61 39.33
N TYR A 229 -15.74 13.33 39.05
CA TYR A 229 -14.39 12.80 39.21
C TYR A 229 -14.00 12.69 40.68
N ALA A 230 -14.46 13.61 41.53
CA ALA A 230 -14.18 13.59 42.95
C ALA A 230 -14.79 12.37 43.66
N GLU A 231 -16.08 12.12 43.40
CA GLU A 231 -16.90 11.07 44.01
C GLU A 231 -16.63 9.66 43.45
N ALA A 232 -16.02 9.58 42.26
CA ALA A 232 -15.70 8.32 41.59
C ALA A 232 -14.78 7.39 42.41
N ASP A 233 -15.02 6.09 42.29
CA ASP A 233 -14.17 5.08 42.90
C ASP A 233 -12.81 4.94 42.16
N LYS A 234 -11.92 4.07 42.66
CA LYS A 234 -10.59 3.89 42.03
C LYS A 234 -10.67 3.31 40.62
N THR A 235 -11.66 2.46 40.36
CA THR A 235 -11.83 1.76 39.08
C THR A 235 -12.37 2.72 38.02
N GLU A 236 -13.36 3.52 38.40
CA GLU A 236 -13.95 4.58 37.60
C GLU A 236 -12.92 5.66 37.28
N LYS A 237 -12.11 6.11 38.25
CA LYS A 237 -11.00 7.04 38.01
C LYS A 237 -10.01 6.50 36.98
N HIS A 238 -9.60 5.25 37.11
CA HIS A 238 -8.70 4.60 36.14
C HIS A 238 -9.33 4.54 34.74
N TRP A 239 -10.63 4.24 34.64
CA TRP A 239 -11.33 4.24 33.35
C TRP A 239 -11.42 5.64 32.73
N LEU A 240 -11.73 6.66 33.54
CA LEU A 240 -11.79 8.06 33.12
C LEU A 240 -10.41 8.57 32.66
N ASP A 241 -9.34 8.25 33.38
CA ASP A 241 -7.96 8.57 32.99
C ASP A 241 -7.60 7.92 31.65
N HIS A 242 -7.99 6.66 31.44
CA HIS A 242 -7.79 5.98 30.16
C HIS A 242 -8.54 6.66 29.02
N MET A 243 -9.77 7.13 29.26
CA MET A 243 -10.51 7.92 28.26
C MET A 243 -9.82 9.24 27.92
N VAL A 244 -9.35 9.97 28.93
CA VAL A 244 -8.58 11.21 28.73
C VAL A 244 -7.33 10.94 27.90
N ALA A 245 -6.59 9.86 28.19
CA ALA A 245 -5.43 9.44 27.42
C ALA A 245 -5.78 9.11 25.95
N ASN A 246 -6.92 8.44 25.72
CA ASN A 246 -7.41 8.18 24.36
C ASN A 246 -7.71 9.49 23.61
N VAL A 247 -8.35 10.48 24.25
CA VAL A 247 -8.60 11.79 23.62
C VAL A 247 -7.28 12.49 23.26
N HIS A 248 -6.27 12.46 24.14
CA HIS A 248 -4.94 12.97 23.81
C HIS A 248 -4.31 12.26 22.60
N GLN A 249 -4.47 10.93 22.51
CA GLN A 249 -4.00 10.16 21.35
C GLN A 249 -4.72 10.57 20.07
N GLN A 250 -6.04 10.78 20.12
CA GLN A 250 -6.82 11.25 18.96
C GLN A 250 -6.37 12.64 18.50
N LEU A 251 -6.11 13.57 19.43
CA LEU A 251 -5.56 14.89 19.11
C LEU A 251 -4.18 14.77 18.44
N ALA A 252 -3.29 13.94 18.98
CA ALA A 252 -1.97 13.71 18.39
C ALA A 252 -2.06 13.12 16.98
N GLN A 253 -2.99 12.19 16.75
CA GLN A 253 -3.22 11.61 15.43
C GLN A 253 -3.79 12.62 14.44
N THR A 254 -4.76 13.44 14.89
CA THR A 254 -5.35 14.51 14.08
C THR A 254 -4.29 15.50 13.62
N LYS A 255 -3.33 15.86 14.50
CA LYS A 255 -2.19 16.70 14.14
C LYS A 255 -1.38 16.12 13.00
N LYS A 256 -0.99 14.84 13.12
CA LYS A 256 -0.21 14.13 12.10
C LYS A 256 -0.96 14.07 10.77
N ASN A 257 -2.28 13.83 10.82
CA ASN A 257 -3.11 13.79 9.62
C ASN A 257 -3.14 15.16 8.92
N LEU A 258 -3.28 16.26 9.66
CA LEU A 258 -3.23 17.62 9.10
C LEU A 258 -1.86 17.95 8.48
N GLU A 259 -0.77 17.56 9.13
CA GLU A 259 0.59 17.73 8.59
C GLU A 259 0.79 16.91 7.31
N ASN A 260 0.29 15.67 7.28
CA ASN A 260 0.33 14.81 6.10
C ASN A 260 -0.53 15.35 4.94
N GLU A 261 -1.72 15.88 5.22
CA GLU A 261 -2.59 16.51 4.23
C GLU A 261 -1.88 17.69 3.55
N ALA A 262 -1.16 18.51 4.31
CA ALA A 262 -0.38 19.63 3.77
C ALA A 262 0.75 19.16 2.83
N VAL A 263 1.43 18.06 3.18
CA VAL A 263 2.47 17.45 2.33
C VAL A 263 1.86 16.86 1.06
N GLN A 264 0.74 16.16 1.18
CA GLN A 264 0.02 15.59 0.03
C GLN A 264 -0.46 16.67 -0.93
N GLN A 265 -1.03 17.76 -0.41
CA GLN A 265 -1.47 18.90 -1.23
C GLN A 265 -0.30 19.55 -1.98
N ALA A 266 0.85 19.73 -1.33
CA ALA A 266 2.05 20.24 -1.99
C ALA A 266 2.56 19.29 -3.09
N CYS A 267 2.52 17.98 -2.84
CA CYS A 267 2.90 16.96 -3.83
C CYS A 267 1.96 16.96 -5.04
N ALA A 268 0.65 17.11 -4.82
CA ALA A 268 -0.35 17.21 -5.88
C ALA A 268 -0.08 18.41 -6.80
N ILE A 269 0.16 19.61 -6.24
CA ILE A 269 0.50 20.82 -7.02
C ILE A 269 1.74 20.60 -7.89
N VAL A 270 2.77 19.92 -7.36
CA VAL A 270 3.99 19.63 -8.13
C VAL A 270 3.73 18.62 -9.25
N THR A 271 2.84 17.66 -9.01
CA THR A 271 2.49 16.63 -9.99
C THR A 271 1.65 17.22 -11.12
N GLU A 272 0.67 18.07 -10.78
CA GLU A 272 -0.15 18.81 -11.75
C GLU A 272 0.70 19.75 -12.61
N ASP A 273 1.67 20.49 -12.02
CA ASP A 273 2.62 21.32 -12.79
C ASP A 273 3.43 20.50 -13.81
N ARG A 274 3.86 19.30 -13.44
CA ARG A 274 4.58 18.40 -14.37
C ARG A 274 3.66 17.92 -15.49
N GLN A 275 2.43 17.55 -15.16
CA GLN A 275 1.44 17.11 -16.14
C GLN A 275 1.12 18.23 -17.14
N GLN A 276 0.85 19.45 -16.64
CA GLN A 276 0.55 20.60 -17.48
C GLN A 276 1.70 20.93 -18.46
N LYS A 277 2.96 20.77 -18.03
CA LYS A 277 4.12 20.95 -18.92
C LYS A 277 4.15 19.95 -20.06
N ILE A 278 3.81 18.69 -19.78
CA ILE A 278 3.71 17.64 -20.81
C ILE A 278 2.57 17.97 -21.77
N ASP A 279 1.41 18.35 -21.25
CA ASP A 279 0.24 18.67 -22.07
C ASP A 279 0.49 19.90 -22.97
N ASN A 280 1.14 20.94 -22.44
CA ASN A 280 1.54 22.13 -23.20
C ASN A 280 2.53 21.77 -24.32
N PHE A 281 3.50 20.90 -24.04
CA PHE A 281 4.44 20.42 -25.06
C PHE A 281 3.72 19.66 -26.17
N ILE A 282 2.83 18.73 -25.83
CA ILE A 282 2.03 17.96 -26.80
C ILE A 282 1.18 18.89 -27.65
N ALA A 283 0.53 19.89 -27.04
CA ALA A 283 -0.28 20.88 -27.75
C ALA A 283 0.56 21.72 -28.73
N SER A 284 1.73 22.19 -28.29
CA SER A 284 2.67 22.94 -29.14
C SER A 284 3.16 22.10 -30.32
N TYR A 285 3.53 20.84 -30.06
CA TYR A 285 3.99 19.92 -31.11
C TYR A 285 2.89 19.63 -32.14
N LYS A 286 1.63 19.43 -31.71
CA LYS A 286 0.49 19.25 -32.60
C LYS A 286 0.21 20.49 -33.45
N ALA A 287 0.30 21.68 -32.86
CA ALA A 287 0.09 22.93 -33.58
C ALA A 287 1.16 23.15 -34.67
N ALA A 288 2.43 22.89 -34.36
CA ALA A 288 3.54 23.04 -35.30
C ALA A 288 3.50 22.03 -36.47
N ASN A 289 2.93 20.85 -36.25
CA ASN A 289 2.80 19.81 -37.28
C ASN A 289 1.38 19.73 -37.87
N SER A 290 0.58 20.78 -37.73
CA SER A 290 -0.79 20.82 -38.24
C SER A 290 -0.87 20.86 -39.78
N GLU A 291 0.21 21.22 -40.48
CA GLU A 291 0.30 21.19 -41.95
C GLU A 291 0.64 19.79 -42.53
N LEU A 292 0.91 18.80 -41.68
CA LEU A 292 1.25 17.42 -42.07
C LEU A 292 0.03 16.47 -42.15
N HIS A 293 -1.20 17.00 -42.01
CA HIS A 293 -2.44 16.24 -42.02
C HIS A 293 -3.46 16.74 -43.06
#